data_AF-M1EM85-F1
#
_entry.id   AF-M1EM85-F1
#
_cell.length_a   1.000
_cell.length_b   1.000
_cell.length_c   1.000
_cell.angle_alpha   90.00
_cell.angle_beta   90.00
_cell.angle_gamma   90.00
#
_symmetry.space_group_name_H-M   'P 1'
#
loop_
_entity.id
_entity.type
_entity.pdbx_description
1 polymer ?
#
loop_
_entity_poly.entity_id
_entity_poly.type
_entity_poly.pdbx_seq_one_letter_code
_entity_poly.pdbx_strand_id
1 'polypeptide(L)'
;MTEIVKILSAICIVGEENILDKLLGAITTAAERNNRERFSPIVEGLENHEALQLQVACMQFINALVTSPYELDFRIHLRNEFLRSGLKTMLPDLKEKENDELDIQLKVFDENKEDDLNELSHRLNDIRAEM
;
A
#
# COMPACT_ATOMS: atom_id res chain seq x y z
N MET A 1 1.24 17.66 3.56
CA MET A 1 0.97 16.30 3.01
C MET A 1 1.24 15.24 4.06
N THR A 2 2.44 15.20 4.67
CA THR A 2 2.86 14.23 5.69
C THR A 2 1.82 13.98 6.80
N GLU A 3 1.32 15.04 7.45
CA GLU A 3 0.36 14.88 8.56
C GLU A 3 -1.01 14.33 8.12
N ILE A 4 -1.45 14.66 6.90
CA ILE A 4 -2.69 14.10 6.34
C ILE A 4 -2.53 12.60 6.13
N VAL A 5 -1.42 12.19 5.54
CA VAL A 5 -1.13 10.78 5.25
C VAL A 5 -1.06 9.98 6.55
N LYS A 6 -0.41 10.50 7.60
CA LYS A 6 -0.38 9.85 8.93
C LYS A 6 -1.78 9.67 9.55
N ILE A 7 -2.64 10.69 9.47
CA ILE A 7 -4.02 10.60 9.97
C ILE A 7 -4.81 9.56 9.16
N LEU A 8 -4.69 9.56 7.84
CA LEU A 8 -5.36 8.56 6.99
C LEU A 8 -4.89 7.14 7.29
N SER A 9 -3.60 6.93 7.57
CA SER A 9 -3.06 5.64 8.04
C SER A 9 -3.70 5.20 9.35
N ALA A 10 -3.79 6.10 10.34
CA ALA A 10 -4.45 5.78 11.61
C ALA A 10 -5.92 5.42 11.44
N ILE A 11 -6.63 6.10 10.53
CA ILE A 11 -8.03 5.80 10.19
C ILE A 11 -8.17 4.42 9.54
N CYS A 12 -7.24 4.01 8.67
CA CYS A 12 -7.26 2.66 8.07
C CYS A 12 -7.09 1.55 9.11
N ILE A 13 -6.27 1.79 10.13
CA ILE A 13 -5.91 0.79 11.13
C ILE A 13 -6.97 0.69 12.24
N VAL A 14 -7.49 1.83 12.70
CA VAL A 14 -8.36 1.92 13.89
C VAL A 14 -9.84 2.10 13.54
N GLY A 15 -10.16 2.44 12.29
CA GLY A 15 -11.52 2.80 11.92
C GLY A 15 -12.51 1.63 11.98
N GLU A 16 -13.79 1.98 12.06
CA GLU A 16 -14.91 1.05 12.10
C GLU A 16 -15.07 0.26 10.79
N GLU A 17 -15.93 -0.76 10.80
CA GLU A 17 -16.27 -1.53 9.59
C GLU A 17 -16.60 -0.59 8.40
N ASN A 18 -16.10 -0.95 7.22
CA ASN A 18 -16.26 -0.22 5.95
C ASN A 18 -15.52 1.14 5.86
N ILE A 19 -14.66 1.49 6.83
CA ILE A 19 -13.85 2.72 6.73
C ILE A 19 -12.91 2.69 5.53
N LEU A 20 -12.34 1.52 5.22
CA LEU A 20 -11.43 1.33 4.10
C LEU A 20 -12.13 1.61 2.76
N ASP A 21 -13.35 1.10 2.59
CA ASP A 21 -14.12 1.31 1.35
C ASP A 21 -14.48 2.78 1.16
N LYS A 22 -14.89 3.46 2.24
CA LYS A 22 -15.15 4.91 2.21
C LYS A 22 -13.90 5.69 1.84
N LEU A 23 -12.75 5.30 2.39
CA LEU A 23 -11.47 5.95 2.11
C LEU A 23 -11.04 5.73 0.65
N LEU A 24 -11.06 4.48 0.17
CA LEU A 24 -10.75 4.16 -1.22
C LEU A 24 -11.72 4.84 -2.18
N GLY A 25 -13.01 4.93 -1.83
CA GLY A 25 -14.01 5.68 -2.58
C GLY A 25 -13.70 7.18 -2.64
N ALA A 26 -13.26 7.79 -1.54
CA ALA A 26 -12.83 9.18 -1.50
C ALA A 26 -11.56 9.43 -2.34
N ILE A 27 -10.56 8.54 -2.24
CA ILE A 27 -9.33 8.60 -3.03
C ILE A 27 -9.67 8.48 -4.52
N THR A 28 -10.53 7.54 -4.90
CA THR A 28 -10.98 7.33 -6.29
C THR A 28 -11.72 8.56 -6.82
N THR A 29 -12.68 9.10 -6.06
CA THR A 29 -13.43 10.32 -6.43
C THR A 29 -12.48 11.52 -6.63
N ALA A 30 -11.48 11.66 -5.74
CA ALA A 30 -10.49 12.73 -5.86
C ALA A 30 -9.63 12.56 -7.12
N ALA A 31 -9.24 11.32 -7.45
CA ALA A 31 -8.45 10.98 -8.62
C ALA A 31 -9.17 11.32 -9.93
N GLU A 32 -10.44 10.92 -10.03
CA GLU A 32 -11.31 11.19 -11.18
C GLU A 32 -11.47 12.69 -11.42
N ARG A 33 -11.71 13.47 -10.35
CA ARG A 33 -11.81 14.94 -10.43
C ARG A 33 -10.52 15.59 -10.95
N ASN A 34 -9.38 14.95 -10.74
CA ASN A 34 -8.08 15.46 -11.15
C ASN A 34 -7.52 14.74 -12.40
N ASN A 35 -8.31 13.89 -13.07
CA ASN A 35 -7.93 13.16 -14.28
C ASN A 35 -6.60 12.41 -14.15
N ARG A 36 -6.39 11.73 -13.02
CA ARG A 36 -5.17 10.98 -12.70
C ARG A 36 -5.49 9.65 -12.04
N GLU A 37 -4.49 8.76 -12.03
CA GLU A 37 -4.55 7.50 -11.27
C GLU A 37 -4.70 7.75 -9.77
N ARG A 38 -5.48 6.92 -9.08
CA ARG A 38 -5.89 7.19 -7.69
C ARG A 38 -4.77 7.11 -6.66
N PHE A 39 -3.75 6.29 -6.95
CA PHE A 39 -2.58 6.13 -6.09
C PHE A 39 -1.37 6.94 -6.53
N SER A 40 -1.42 7.58 -7.70
CA SER A 40 -0.34 8.43 -8.19
C SER A 40 0.07 9.54 -7.19
N PRO A 41 -0.83 10.23 -6.45
CA PRO A 41 -0.40 11.25 -5.49
C PRO A 41 0.41 10.69 -4.32
N ILE A 42 0.14 9.44 -3.93
CA ILE A 42 0.81 8.77 -2.82
C ILE A 42 2.20 8.30 -3.29
N VAL A 43 2.27 7.72 -4.50
CA VAL A 43 3.51 7.27 -5.11
C VAL A 43 4.45 8.43 -5.42
N GLU A 44 3.94 9.56 -5.92
CA GLU A 44 4.73 10.79 -6.11
C GLU A 44 5.34 11.31 -4.79
N GLY A 45 4.64 11.11 -3.66
CA GLY A 45 5.19 11.45 -2.35
C GLY A 45 6.44 10.63 -1.97
N LEU A 46 6.60 9.43 -2.53
CA LEU A 46 7.81 8.61 -2.38
C LEU A 46 8.96 9.08 -3.28
N GLU A 47 8.69 9.77 -4.39
CA GLU A 47 9.70 10.27 -5.32
C GLU A 47 10.49 11.45 -4.73
N ASN A 48 9.90 12.19 -3.79
CA ASN A 48 10.53 13.38 -3.22
C ASN A 48 11.70 13.02 -2.30
N HIS A 49 12.89 12.94 -2.89
CA HIS A 49 14.14 12.55 -2.21
C HIS A 49 14.56 13.50 -1.08
N GLU A 50 14.08 14.74 -1.05
CA GLU A 50 14.41 15.72 0.00
C GLU A 50 13.47 15.59 1.22
N ALA A 51 12.38 14.83 1.10
CA ALA A 51 11.33 14.74 2.11
C ALA A 51 11.23 13.31 2.70
N LEU A 52 12.28 12.82 3.36
CA LEU A 52 12.32 11.49 3.99
C LEU A 52 11.08 11.20 4.86
N GLN A 53 10.63 12.16 5.67
CA GLN A 53 9.43 11.98 6.49
C GLN A 53 8.15 11.79 5.67
N LEU A 54 8.06 12.41 4.49
CA LEU A 54 6.95 12.18 3.58
C LEU A 54 7.05 10.78 2.97
N GLN A 55 8.24 10.33 2.60
CA GLN A 55 8.46 8.99 2.06
C GLN A 55 8.03 7.91 3.07
N VAL A 56 8.47 8.03 4.33
CA VAL A 56 8.05 7.15 5.43
C VAL A 56 6.53 7.15 5.59
N ALA A 57 5.91 8.33 5.64
CA ALA A 57 4.46 8.44 5.79
C ALA A 57 3.70 7.81 4.62
N CYS A 58 4.13 8.04 3.38
CA CYS A 58 3.53 7.43 2.19
C CYS A 58 3.67 5.92 2.21
N MET A 59 4.85 5.39 2.57
CA MET A 59 5.05 3.94 2.65
C MET A 59 4.21 3.31 3.76
N GLN A 60 4.11 3.97 4.91
CA GLN A 60 3.22 3.56 6.00
C GLN A 60 1.74 3.54 5.56
N PHE A 61 1.32 4.53 4.78
CA PHE A 61 -0.06 4.58 4.29
C PHE A 61 -0.36 3.51 3.25
N ILE A 62 0.59 3.23 2.36
CA ILE A 62 0.52 2.08 1.45
C ILE A 62 0.35 0.79 2.25
N ASN A 63 1.20 0.57 3.26
CA ASN A 63 1.10 -0.59 4.15
C ASN A 63 -0.26 -0.69 4.83
N ALA A 64 -0.78 0.41 5.34
CA ALA A 64 -2.10 0.43 5.95
C ALA A 64 -3.19 0.01 4.95
N LEU A 65 -3.18 0.56 3.73
CA LEU A 65 -4.18 0.24 2.71
C LEU A 65 -4.11 -1.21 2.22
N VAL A 66 -2.91 -1.78 2.08
CA VAL A 66 -2.75 -3.15 1.56
C VAL A 66 -2.89 -4.23 2.62
N THR A 67 -2.68 -3.90 3.90
CA THR A 67 -2.82 -4.87 5.01
C THR A 67 -4.20 -4.82 5.68
N SER A 68 -4.95 -3.71 5.57
CA SER A 68 -6.29 -3.59 6.16
C SER A 68 -7.33 -4.59 5.62
N PRO A 69 -7.38 -4.97 4.32
CA PRO A 69 -8.36 -5.93 3.85
C PRO A 69 -8.21 -7.35 4.41
N TYR A 70 -9.33 -7.95 4.80
CA TYR A 70 -9.38 -9.38 5.16
C TYR A 70 -9.23 -10.30 3.95
N GLU A 71 -9.75 -9.91 2.79
CA GLU A 71 -9.74 -10.74 1.58
C GLU A 71 -8.39 -10.69 0.87
N LEU A 72 -7.75 -11.86 0.70
CA LEU A 72 -6.47 -12.01 -0.02
C LEU A 72 -6.50 -11.37 -1.42
N ASP A 73 -7.57 -11.62 -2.18
CA ASP A 73 -7.69 -11.12 -3.55
C ASP A 73 -7.68 -9.58 -3.59
N PHE A 74 -8.29 -8.94 -2.59
CA PHE A 74 -8.32 -7.48 -2.49
C PHE A 74 -6.96 -6.91 -2.05
N ARG A 75 -6.26 -7.56 -1.11
CA ARG A 75 -4.88 -7.18 -0.74
C ARG A 75 -3.95 -7.24 -1.95
N ILE A 76 -3.99 -8.34 -2.69
CA ILE A 76 -3.22 -8.54 -3.93
C ILE A 76 -3.60 -7.50 -4.99
N HIS A 77 -4.88 -7.22 -5.16
CA HIS A 77 -5.37 -6.20 -6.10
C HIS A 77 -4.77 -4.82 -5.80
N LEU A 78 -4.90 -4.33 -4.56
CA LEU A 78 -4.39 -3.03 -4.14
C LEU A 78 -2.86 -2.95 -4.28
N ARG A 79 -2.14 -3.97 -3.81
CA ARG A 79 -0.67 -4.02 -3.94
C ARG A 79 -0.23 -3.94 -5.40
N ASN A 80 -0.86 -4.73 -6.27
CA ASN A 80 -0.52 -4.73 -7.69
C ASN A 80 -0.87 -3.41 -8.37
N GLU A 81 -1.90 -2.70 -7.92
CA GLU A 81 -2.22 -1.37 -8.40
C GLU A 81 -1.13 -0.36 -8.02
N PHE A 82 -0.71 -0.30 -6.75
CA PHE A 82 0.42 0.55 -6.32
C PHE A 82 1.69 0.26 -7.12
N LEU A 83 2.02 -1.02 -7.33
CA LEU A 83 3.17 -1.43 -8.12
C LEU A 83 3.09 -0.90 -9.57
N ARG A 84 1.91 -0.94 -10.19
CA ARG A 84 1.68 -0.40 -11.54
C ARG A 84 1.66 1.13 -11.58
N SER A 85 1.26 1.79 -10.50
CA SER A 85 1.28 3.26 -10.38
C SER A 85 2.69 3.84 -10.21
N GLY A 86 3.75 3.02 -10.25
CA GLY A 86 5.15 3.46 -10.20
C GLY A 86 5.91 2.99 -8.97
N LEU A 87 5.26 2.39 -7.96
CA LEU A 87 5.96 1.94 -6.75
C LEU A 87 7.06 0.91 -7.08
N LYS A 88 6.81 0.01 -8.05
CA LYS A 88 7.76 -1.06 -8.40
C LYS A 88 9.14 -0.52 -8.80
N THR A 89 9.18 0.60 -9.53
CA THR A 89 10.43 1.19 -9.99
C THR A 89 11.13 1.98 -8.90
N MET A 90 10.40 2.47 -7.89
CA MET A 90 10.94 3.23 -6.76
C MET A 90 11.53 2.36 -5.65
N LEU A 91 11.05 1.12 -5.49
CA LEU A 91 11.47 0.24 -4.39
C LEU A 91 12.99 0.05 -4.25
N PRO A 92 13.78 -0.12 -5.34
CA PRO A 92 15.24 -0.22 -5.22
C PRO A 92 15.85 1.03 -4.59
N ASP A 93 15.51 2.22 -5.10
CA ASP A 93 16.05 3.49 -4.61
C ASP A 93 15.63 3.79 -3.18
N LEU A 94 14.42 3.39 -2.78
CA LEU A 94 13.94 3.53 -1.40
C LEU A 94 14.71 2.63 -0.43
N LYS A 95 15.12 1.42 -0.86
CA LYS A 95 15.91 0.47 -0.05
C LYS A 95 17.37 0.88 0.15
N GLU A 96 17.88 1.81 -0.66
CA GLU A 96 19.23 2.35 -0.52
C GLU A 96 19.30 3.56 0.43
N LYS A 97 18.15 4.05 0.92
CA LYS A 97 18.10 5.18 1.86
C LYS A 97 18.50 4.72 3.25
N GLU A 98 19.43 5.44 3.88
CA GLU A 98 19.80 5.23 5.28
C GLU A 98 18.72 5.81 6.23
N ASN A 99 17.59 5.12 6.38
CA ASN A 99 16.50 5.54 7.25
C ASN A 99 15.76 4.35 7.89
N ASP A 100 16.00 4.14 9.19
CA ASP A 100 15.42 3.02 9.96
C ASP A 100 13.89 2.96 9.89
N GLU A 101 13.19 4.11 9.92
CA GLU A 101 11.73 4.13 9.85
C GLU A 101 11.21 3.66 8.50
N LEU A 102 11.85 4.10 7.41
CA LEU A 102 11.51 3.67 6.05
C LEU A 102 11.83 2.19 5.85
N ASP A 103 12.97 1.72 6.36
CA ASP A 103 13.36 0.31 6.28
C ASP A 103 12.35 -0.60 6.97
N ILE A 104 11.82 -0.18 8.14
CA ILE A 104 10.74 -0.90 8.81
C ILE A 104 9.50 -0.97 7.90
N GLN A 105 9.10 0.12 7.24
CA GLN A 105 7.93 0.11 6.36
C GLN A 105 8.15 -0.74 5.11
N LEU A 106 9.33 -0.70 4.50
CA LEU A 106 9.67 -1.53 3.34
C LEU A 106 9.68 -3.02 3.71
N LYS A 107 10.21 -3.35 4.90
CA LYS A 107 10.19 -4.71 5.42
C LYS A 107 8.77 -5.23 5.64
N VAL A 108 7.89 -4.44 6.27
CA VAL A 108 6.47 -4.79 6.44
C VAL A 108 5.80 -5.07 5.10
N PHE A 109 6.08 -4.26 4.09
CA PHE A 109 5.52 -4.47 2.75
C PHE A 109 5.98 -5.78 2.11
N ASP A 110 7.27 -6.10 2.22
CA ASP A 110 7.86 -7.33 1.66
C ASP A 110 7.37 -8.57 2.43
N GLU A 111 7.33 -8.54 3.76
CA GLU A 111 6.84 -9.65 4.59
C GLU A 111 5.37 -9.95 4.28
N ASN A 112 4.53 -8.91 4.24
CA ASN A 112 3.11 -9.10 3.95
C ASN A 112 2.85 -9.59 2.52
N LYS A 113 3.69 -9.20 1.56
CA LYS A 113 3.64 -9.75 0.20
C LYS A 113 3.98 -11.25 0.19
N GLU A 114 4.97 -11.68 0.96
CA GLU A 114 5.36 -13.09 1.03
C GLU A 114 4.26 -13.94 1.72
N ASP A 115 3.64 -13.40 2.77
CA ASP A 115 2.49 -14.02 3.44
C ASP A 115 1.32 -14.23 2.46
N ASP A 116 0.98 -13.20 1.66
CA ASP A 116 -0.05 -13.30 0.63
C ASP A 116 0.29 -14.35 -0.44
N LEU A 117 1.56 -14.48 -0.83
CA LEU A 117 2.02 -15.50 -1.77
C LEU A 117 1.89 -16.91 -1.20
N ASN A 118 2.21 -17.09 0.09
CA ASN A 118 2.04 -18.36 0.79
C ASN A 118 0.55 -18.74 0.87
N GLU A 119 -0.32 -17.81 1.27
CA GLU A 119 -1.76 -18.04 1.31
C GLU A 119 -2.32 -18.42 -0.08
N LEU A 120 -1.90 -17.71 -1.12
CA LEU A 120 -2.30 -18.01 -2.50
C LEU A 120 -1.83 -19.40 -2.95
N SER A 121 -0.60 -19.78 -2.59
CA SER A 121 -0.05 -21.10 -2.88
C SER A 121 -0.86 -22.21 -2.21
N HIS A 122 -1.27 -22.02 -0.96
CA HIS A 122 -2.16 -22.96 -0.25
C HIS A 122 -3.50 -23.11 -0.96
N ARG A 123 -4.19 -22.00 -1.29
CA ARG A 123 -5.47 -22.03 -2.03
C ARG A 123 -5.34 -22.75 -3.38
N LEU A 124 -4.24 -22.54 -4.10
CA LEU A 124 -3.97 -23.22 -5.37
C LEU A 124 -3.80 -24.74 -5.18
N ASN A 125 -3.12 -25.16 -4.12
CA ASN A 125 -2.92 -26.58 -3.82
C ASN A 125 -4.24 -27.26 -3.43
N ASP A 126 -5.10 -26.59 -2.68
CA ASP A 126 -6.43 -27.10 -2.33
C ASP A 126 -7.28 -27.32 -3.60
N ILE A 127 -7.33 -26.33 -4.51
CA ILE A 127 -8.04 -26.45 -5.79
C ILE A 127 -7.49 -27.62 -6.62
N ARG A 128 -6.16 -27.80 -6.65
CA ARG A 128 -5.53 -28.91 -7.38
C ARG A 128 -5.84 -30.27 -6.78
N ALA A 129 -6.09 -30.36 -5.47
CA ALA A 129 -6.46 -31.60 -4.81
C ALA A 129 -7.94 -31.97 -5.04
N GLU A 130 -8.79 -31.00 -5.33
CA GLU A 130 -10.22 -31.20 -5.63
C GLU A 130 -10.52 -31.54 -7.10
N MET A 131 -9.55 -31.34 -8.01
CA MET A 131 -9.65 -31.70 -9.44
C MET A 131 -9.22 -33.15 -9.71
#